data_AF-A0A4Q8TH04-F1
#
_entry.id   AF-A0A4Q8TH04-F1
#
_cell.length_a   1.000
_cell.length_b   1.000
_cell.length_c   1.000
_cell.angle_alpha   90.00
_cell.angle_beta   90.00
_cell.angle_gamma   90.00
#
_symmetry.space_group_name_H-M   'P 1'
#
loop_
_entity.id
_entity.type
_entity.pdbx_description
1 polymer ?
#
loop_
_entity_poly.entity_id
_entity_poly.type
_entity_poly.pdbx_seq_one_letter_code
_entity_poly.pdbx_strand_id
1 'polypeptide(L)'
;MNFNAKTSRTPLALASTALMASLLLSGCGQEAEPGTKESASTHSAHPSEESSENTVDQTALLDTNEKLSKELGEDYVQGWIKDGKLHVSTTNESKTSIIEDAGAIGHVVKFSNKELRAAIGKIMSWQSKQETPISSSIHAYSLNPETGGLTLSVDSNQIDALQTLIKTEKPIGEIPVDLEPSGGIGSPASN
;
A
#
# COMPACT_ATOMS: atom_id res chain seq x y z
N MET A 1 39.69 -33.67 18.20
CA MET A 1 39.78 -34.11 19.62
C MET A 1 38.69 -33.40 20.41
N ASN A 2 38.00 -34.16 21.24
CA ASN A 2 36.66 -33.94 21.79
C ASN A 2 36.50 -32.68 22.65
N PHE A 3 35.44 -31.91 22.40
CA PHE A 3 34.86 -30.99 23.38
C PHE A 3 33.62 -31.64 24.02
N ASN A 4 33.67 -31.69 25.36
CA ASN A 4 32.68 -32.28 26.24
C ASN A 4 31.35 -31.51 26.23
N ALA A 5 30.26 -32.28 26.33
CA ALA A 5 28.88 -31.82 26.43
C ALA A 5 28.57 -31.12 27.76
N LYS A 6 27.59 -30.20 27.74
CA LYS A 6 26.51 -30.18 28.72
C LYS A 6 25.31 -29.37 28.22
N THR A 7 24.20 -30.08 28.13
CA THR A 7 22.83 -29.60 27.86
C THR A 7 22.31 -28.74 29.00
N SER A 8 21.56 -27.68 28.67
CA SER A 8 20.51 -27.18 29.56
C SER A 8 19.35 -26.67 28.71
N ARG A 9 18.26 -27.42 28.71
CA ARG A 9 16.94 -27.02 28.19
C ARG A 9 16.12 -26.62 29.39
N THR A 10 15.55 -25.41 29.37
CA THR A 10 14.56 -24.99 30.37
C THR A 10 13.35 -24.43 29.60
N PRO A 11 12.20 -25.12 29.60
CA PRO A 11 10.94 -24.55 29.17
C PRO A 11 10.18 -23.98 30.37
N LEU A 12 9.78 -22.72 30.28
CA LEU A 12 8.77 -22.06 31.12
C LEU A 12 8.03 -21.08 30.20
N ALA A 13 6.73 -20.83 30.28
CA ALA A 13 5.56 -21.54 30.73
C ALA A 13 4.41 -20.74 30.08
N LEU A 14 3.36 -21.41 29.60
CA LEU A 14 2.14 -20.76 29.10
C LEU A 14 1.43 -20.02 30.26
N ALA A 15 1.05 -18.76 30.04
CA ALA A 15 0.07 -18.07 30.87
C ALA A 15 -0.88 -17.27 29.97
N SER A 16 -2.04 -17.85 29.72
CA SER A 16 -3.22 -17.20 29.17
C SER A 16 -3.84 -16.27 30.19
N THR A 17 -4.30 -15.09 29.76
CA THR A 17 -5.53 -14.49 30.30
C THR A 17 -6.10 -13.52 29.27
N ALA A 18 -7.21 -13.93 28.67
CA ALA A 18 -8.09 -13.09 27.90
C ALA A 18 -9.00 -12.32 28.85
N LEU A 19 -9.14 -11.00 28.65
CA LEU A 19 -10.28 -10.23 29.14
C LEU A 19 -10.77 -9.35 28.00
N MET A 20 -11.86 -9.81 27.39
CA MET A 20 -12.73 -9.02 26.52
C MET A 20 -13.54 -8.07 27.40
N ALA A 21 -13.44 -6.76 27.15
CA ALA A 21 -14.35 -5.77 27.68
C ALA A 21 -15.09 -5.12 26.50
N SER A 22 -16.28 -5.64 26.22
CA SER A 22 -17.26 -5.06 25.31
C SER A 22 -17.94 -3.86 25.99
N LEU A 23 -17.65 -2.65 25.51
CA LEU A 23 -18.40 -1.45 25.86
C LEU A 23 -19.59 -1.33 24.89
N LEU A 24 -20.78 -1.36 25.49
CA LEU A 24 -22.08 -1.29 24.84
C LEU A 24 -22.32 0.10 24.22
N LEU A 25 -22.70 0.13 22.94
CA LEU A 25 -23.21 1.30 22.24
C LEU A 25 -24.55 1.74 22.88
N SER A 26 -24.57 2.94 23.47
CA SER A 26 -25.82 3.64 23.75
C SER A 26 -26.27 4.34 22.47
N GLY A 27 -27.23 3.74 21.77
CA GLY A 27 -27.94 4.39 20.67
C GLY A 27 -28.89 5.45 21.23
N CYS A 28 -28.71 6.71 20.82
CA CYS A 28 -29.75 7.72 20.90
C CYS A 28 -30.77 7.44 19.78
N GLY A 29 -31.77 6.62 20.09
CA GLY A 29 -33.03 6.63 19.36
C GLY A 29 -33.85 7.82 19.86
N GLN A 30 -34.11 8.79 18.98
CA GLN A 30 -34.95 9.93 19.31
C GLN A 30 -36.42 9.53 19.08
N GLU A 31 -37.16 9.51 20.19
CA GLU A 31 -38.60 9.30 20.30
C GLU A 31 -39.41 10.19 19.36
N ALA A 32 -40.44 9.59 18.76
CA ALA A 32 -41.49 10.28 18.01
C ALA A 32 -42.80 10.19 18.80
N GLU A 33 -43.43 11.33 19.07
CA GLU A 33 -44.86 11.42 19.38
C GLU A 33 -45.49 12.72 18.82
N PRO A 34 -46.82 12.76 18.60
CA PRO A 34 -47.44 13.43 17.46
C PRO A 34 -48.24 14.70 17.80
N GLY A 35 -48.46 15.59 16.80
CA GLY A 35 -49.53 16.60 16.88
C GLY A 35 -49.39 17.89 16.07
N THR A 36 -49.98 17.88 14.85
CA THR A 36 -50.92 18.92 14.33
C THR A 36 -50.42 20.27 13.73
N LYS A 37 -50.58 20.35 12.39
CA LYS A 37 -50.99 21.46 11.46
C LYS A 37 -50.04 22.64 11.21
N GLU A 38 -49.50 22.78 10.00
CA GLU A 38 -50.09 23.29 8.72
C GLU A 38 -49.76 24.77 8.49
N SER A 39 -48.84 25.04 7.57
CA SER A 39 -48.92 26.17 6.66
C SER A 39 -48.01 25.96 5.45
N ALA A 40 -48.61 26.17 4.29
CA ALA A 40 -48.08 25.93 2.98
C ALA A 40 -46.82 26.77 2.67
N SER A 41 -45.90 26.15 1.94
CA SER A 41 -45.11 26.85 0.93
C SER A 41 -44.68 25.85 -0.13
N THR A 42 -45.26 26.04 -1.32
CA THR A 42 -44.60 25.98 -2.62
C THR A 42 -43.98 24.64 -3.03
N HIS A 43 -44.62 24.03 -4.04
CA HIS A 43 -43.98 23.10 -4.98
C HIS A 43 -42.58 23.60 -5.34
N SER A 44 -41.57 22.94 -4.82
CA SER A 44 -40.32 22.73 -5.53
C SER A 44 -40.15 21.23 -5.54
N ALA A 45 -40.58 20.62 -6.64
CA ALA A 45 -40.04 19.33 -7.01
C ALA A 45 -38.53 19.50 -6.95
N HIS A 46 -37.91 18.90 -5.93
CA HIS A 46 -36.49 18.67 -5.93
C HIS A 46 -36.27 17.84 -7.21
N PRO A 47 -35.58 18.36 -8.24
CA PRO A 47 -35.11 17.45 -9.25
C PRO A 47 -34.26 16.44 -8.48
N SER A 48 -34.63 15.16 -8.59
CA SER A 48 -33.71 14.08 -8.30
C SER A 48 -32.36 14.53 -8.84
N GLU A 49 -31.38 14.69 -7.96
CA GLU A 49 -30.00 14.78 -8.39
C GLU A 49 -29.73 13.43 -9.06
N GLU A 50 -29.98 13.38 -10.37
CA GLU A 50 -29.32 12.48 -11.28
C GLU A 50 -27.85 12.65 -10.95
N SER A 51 -27.37 11.71 -10.14
CA SER A 51 -25.98 11.54 -9.80
C SER A 51 -25.24 11.52 -11.13
N SER A 52 -24.43 12.56 -11.34
CA SER A 52 -23.74 12.76 -12.60
C SER A 52 -23.04 11.47 -13.04
N GLU A 53 -23.39 11.02 -14.24
CA GLU A 53 -22.75 9.93 -15.00
C GLU A 53 -21.26 10.23 -15.20
N ASN A 54 -20.44 9.96 -14.17
CA ASN A 54 -19.02 9.54 -14.21
C ASN A 54 -18.32 9.64 -12.85
N THR A 55 -19.04 9.50 -11.73
CA THR A 55 -18.33 9.37 -10.44
C THR A 55 -17.77 7.94 -10.36
N VAL A 56 -16.44 7.82 -10.46
CA VAL A 56 -15.75 6.54 -10.21
C VAL A 56 -16.12 6.04 -8.82
N ASP A 57 -16.73 4.87 -8.75
CA ASP A 57 -17.07 4.23 -7.47
C ASP A 57 -15.79 3.69 -6.82
N GLN A 58 -15.17 4.52 -5.97
CA GLN A 58 -13.94 4.18 -5.27
C GLN A 58 -14.11 2.98 -4.33
N THR A 59 -15.30 2.80 -3.74
CA THR A 59 -15.56 1.67 -2.85
C THR A 59 -15.54 0.37 -3.63
N ALA A 60 -16.21 0.34 -4.79
CA ALA A 60 -16.19 -0.81 -5.68
C ALA A 60 -14.78 -1.17 -6.17
N LEU A 61 -13.93 -0.17 -6.46
CA LEU A 61 -12.53 -0.41 -6.85
C LEU A 61 -11.71 -1.02 -5.70
N LEU A 62 -11.89 -0.55 -4.47
CA LEU A 62 -11.20 -1.09 -3.29
C LEU A 62 -11.63 -2.52 -2.99
N ASP A 63 -12.93 -2.81 -3.03
CA ASP A 63 -13.48 -4.15 -2.83
C ASP A 63 -12.98 -5.13 -3.90
N THR A 64 -12.93 -4.68 -5.16
CA THR A 64 -12.38 -5.45 -6.28
C THR A 64 -10.91 -5.74 -6.07
N ASN A 65 -10.11 -4.77 -5.63
CA ASN A 65 -8.70 -4.96 -5.33
C ASN A 65 -8.49 -5.95 -4.17
N GLU A 66 -9.31 -5.88 -3.11
CA GLU A 66 -9.24 -6.84 -2.01
C GLU A 66 -9.56 -8.27 -2.50
N LYS A 67 -10.61 -8.44 -3.30
CA LYS A 67 -10.97 -9.74 -3.90
C LYS A 67 -9.81 -10.29 -4.74
N LEU A 68 -9.28 -9.48 -5.65
CA LEU A 68 -8.17 -9.88 -6.51
C LEU A 68 -6.92 -10.24 -5.70
N SER A 69 -6.60 -9.49 -4.64
CA SER A 69 -5.46 -9.81 -3.77
C SER A 69 -5.58 -11.21 -3.14
N LYS A 70 -6.79 -11.64 -2.78
CA LYS A 70 -7.07 -12.96 -2.20
C LYS A 70 -7.03 -14.07 -3.25
N GLU A 71 -7.62 -13.85 -4.42
CA GLU A 71 -7.69 -14.85 -5.50
C GLU A 71 -6.33 -15.11 -6.15
N LEU A 72 -5.53 -14.05 -6.33
CA LEU A 72 -4.20 -14.15 -6.91
C LEU A 72 -3.19 -14.72 -5.90
N GLY A 73 -3.37 -14.45 -4.60
CA GLY A 73 -2.54 -14.98 -3.52
C GLY A 73 -1.11 -14.47 -3.61
N GLU A 74 -0.13 -15.37 -3.56
CA GLU A 74 1.30 -15.00 -3.63
C GLU A 74 1.71 -14.38 -4.98
N ASP A 75 0.92 -14.61 -6.03
CA ASP A 75 1.16 -14.00 -7.34
C ASP A 75 0.71 -12.53 -7.40
N TYR A 76 -0.12 -12.06 -6.45
CA TYR A 76 -0.48 -10.64 -6.35
C TYR A 76 0.74 -9.82 -5.95
N VAL A 77 1.06 -8.82 -6.77
CA VAL A 77 2.14 -7.87 -6.44
C VAL A 77 1.56 -6.63 -5.78
N GLN A 78 0.78 -5.83 -6.50
CA GLN A 78 0.08 -4.67 -5.94
C GLN A 78 -0.96 -4.09 -6.91
N GLY A 79 -2.04 -3.53 -6.37
CA GLY A 79 -3.04 -2.77 -7.11
C GLY A 79 -2.89 -1.26 -6.93
N TRP A 80 -3.27 -0.50 -7.97
CA TRP A 80 -3.29 0.96 -7.98
C TRP A 80 -4.42 1.48 -8.88
N ILE A 81 -4.83 2.74 -8.67
CA ILE A 81 -5.87 3.37 -9.48
C ILE A 81 -5.18 4.32 -10.47
N LYS A 82 -5.49 4.18 -11.76
CA LYS A 82 -5.02 5.06 -12.84
C LYS A 82 -6.16 5.23 -13.84
N ASP A 83 -6.38 6.47 -14.27
CA ASP A 83 -7.44 6.82 -15.23
C ASP A 83 -8.84 6.29 -14.85
N GLY A 84 -9.17 6.30 -13.55
CA GLY A 84 -10.44 5.83 -13.01
C GLY A 84 -10.62 4.31 -13.01
N LYS A 85 -9.58 3.54 -13.32
CA LYS A 85 -9.61 2.07 -13.34
C LYS A 85 -8.65 1.48 -12.33
N LEU A 86 -8.98 0.29 -11.83
CA LEU A 86 -8.07 -0.52 -11.05
C LEU A 86 -7.07 -1.20 -12.00
N HIS A 87 -5.79 -1.02 -11.72
CA HIS A 87 -4.69 -1.75 -12.31
C HIS A 87 -4.13 -2.70 -11.25
N VAL A 88 -3.75 -3.91 -11.64
CA VAL A 88 -3.18 -4.92 -10.73
C VAL A 88 -1.98 -5.56 -11.38
N SER A 89 -0.85 -5.59 -10.67
CA SER A 89 0.33 -6.34 -11.09
C SER A 89 0.35 -7.74 -10.49
N THR A 90 0.77 -8.71 -11.30
CA THR A 90 0.89 -10.13 -10.96
C THR A 90 2.21 -10.69 -11.47
N THR A 91 2.79 -11.67 -10.78
CA THR A 91 3.94 -12.44 -11.29
C THR A 91 3.54 -13.59 -12.21
N ASN A 92 2.23 -13.83 -12.37
CA ASN A 92 1.71 -14.97 -13.10
C ASN A 92 0.83 -14.53 -14.27
N GLU A 93 1.38 -14.67 -15.47
CA GLU A 93 0.69 -14.36 -16.73
C GLU A 93 -0.59 -15.17 -16.90
N SER A 94 -0.63 -16.43 -16.44
CA SER A 94 -1.83 -17.26 -16.57
C SER A 94 -3.00 -16.80 -15.69
N LYS A 95 -2.78 -15.85 -14.77
CA LYS A 95 -3.80 -15.27 -13.90
C LYS A 95 -4.27 -13.89 -14.34
N THR A 96 -3.76 -13.32 -15.44
CA THR A 96 -4.20 -12.00 -15.92
C THR A 96 -5.68 -11.98 -16.29
N SER A 97 -6.21 -13.09 -16.82
CA SER A 97 -7.64 -13.18 -17.14
C SER A 97 -8.54 -13.00 -15.91
N ILE A 98 -8.11 -13.46 -14.73
CA ILE A 98 -8.86 -13.25 -13.47
C ILE A 98 -8.97 -11.75 -13.15
N ILE A 99 -7.92 -10.98 -13.43
CA ILE A 99 -7.87 -9.52 -13.24
C ILE A 99 -8.81 -8.82 -14.24
N GLU A 100 -8.72 -9.22 -15.51
CA GLU A 100 -9.51 -8.65 -16.60
C GLU A 100 -11.01 -8.96 -16.45
N ASP A 101 -11.36 -10.18 -16.05
CA ASP A 101 -12.74 -10.61 -15.77
C ASP A 101 -13.35 -9.82 -14.59
N ALA A 102 -12.52 -9.32 -13.67
CA ALA A 102 -12.94 -8.43 -12.59
C ALA A 102 -13.07 -6.95 -13.02
N GLY A 103 -12.84 -6.64 -14.29
CA GLY A 103 -12.92 -5.27 -14.83
C GLY A 103 -11.67 -4.41 -14.55
N ALA A 104 -10.59 -5.02 -14.07
CA ALA A 104 -9.31 -4.37 -13.83
C ALA A 104 -8.33 -4.59 -15.00
N ILE A 105 -7.23 -3.82 -15.02
CA ILE A 105 -6.17 -3.96 -16.01
C ILE A 105 -5.01 -4.74 -15.39
N GLY A 106 -4.71 -5.92 -15.95
CA GLY A 106 -3.62 -6.79 -15.50
C GLY A 106 -2.25 -6.36 -16.04
N HIS A 107 -1.23 -6.41 -15.18
CA HIS A 107 0.17 -6.16 -15.54
C HIS A 107 1.03 -7.33 -15.08
N VAL A 108 1.79 -7.95 -15.99
CA VAL A 108 2.72 -9.02 -15.62
C VAL A 108 4.07 -8.41 -15.27
N VAL A 109 4.55 -8.69 -14.06
CA VAL A 109 5.84 -8.21 -13.57
C VAL A 109 6.73 -9.37 -13.13
N LYS A 110 8.04 -9.14 -13.12
CA LYS A 110 9.02 -10.21 -12.86
C LYS A 110 9.16 -10.58 -11.39
N PHE A 111 9.06 -9.61 -10.49
CA PHE A 111 9.38 -9.77 -9.07
C PHE A 111 8.13 -9.76 -8.21
N SER A 112 8.07 -10.68 -7.26
CA SER A 112 6.97 -10.78 -6.30
C SER A 112 6.97 -9.63 -5.29
N ASN A 113 5.82 -9.37 -4.66
CA ASN A 113 5.73 -8.39 -3.56
C ASN A 113 6.78 -8.66 -2.47
N LYS A 114 6.97 -9.94 -2.12
CA LYS A 114 7.96 -10.37 -1.12
C LYS A 114 9.39 -10.02 -1.51
N GLU A 115 9.76 -10.21 -2.76
CA GLU A 115 11.08 -9.85 -3.27
C GLU A 115 11.30 -8.34 -3.27
N LEU A 116 10.30 -7.56 -3.69
CA LEU A 116 10.36 -6.10 -3.68
C LEU A 116 10.48 -5.54 -2.26
N ARG A 117 9.72 -6.09 -1.29
CA ARG A 117 9.83 -5.72 0.12
C ARG A 117 11.19 -6.07 0.71
N ALA A 118 11.77 -7.22 0.35
CA ALA A 118 13.13 -7.57 0.75
C ALA A 118 14.17 -6.65 0.09
N ALA A 119 13.93 -6.21 -1.14
CA ALA A 119 14.80 -5.27 -1.86
C ALA A 119 14.86 -3.90 -1.18
N ILE A 120 13.74 -3.39 -0.64
CA ILE A 120 13.73 -2.17 0.19
C ILE A 120 14.75 -2.27 1.34
N GLY A 121 14.75 -3.38 2.08
CA GLY A 121 15.73 -3.59 3.16
C GLY A 121 17.18 -3.61 2.68
N LYS A 122 17.44 -4.23 1.52
CA LYS A 122 18.78 -4.27 0.91
C LYS A 122 19.25 -2.89 0.48
N ILE A 123 18.41 -2.10 -0.19
CA ILE A 123 18.79 -0.75 -0.64
C ILE A 123 18.97 0.21 0.54
N MET A 124 18.17 0.11 1.60
CA MET A 124 18.37 0.88 2.83
C MET A 124 19.70 0.52 3.50
N SER A 125 20.01 -0.77 3.60
CA SER A 125 21.30 -1.22 4.16
C SER A 125 22.48 -0.74 3.32
N TRP A 126 22.34 -0.76 1.99
CA TRP A 126 23.33 -0.23 1.08
C TRP A 126 23.51 1.29 1.22
N GLN A 127 22.40 2.05 1.25
CA GLN A 127 22.42 3.51 1.41
C GLN A 127 23.17 3.90 2.70
N SER A 128 22.92 3.20 3.80
CA SER A 128 23.54 3.48 5.10
C SER A 128 25.07 3.37 5.12
N LYS A 129 25.67 2.70 4.11
CA LYS A 129 27.12 2.53 3.97
C LYS A 129 27.76 3.58 3.06
N GLN A 130 26.95 4.40 2.40
CA GLN A 130 27.43 5.47 1.52
C GLN A 130 27.95 6.65 2.33
N GLU A 131 28.70 7.54 1.68
CA GLU A 131 29.10 8.80 2.28
C GLU A 131 27.99 9.86 2.14
N THR A 132 28.01 10.86 3.01
CA THR A 132 27.16 12.06 2.87
C THR A 132 27.52 12.78 1.57
N PRO A 133 26.54 13.26 0.77
CA PRO A 133 25.10 13.34 1.06
C PRO A 133 24.27 12.11 0.67
N ILE A 134 24.84 11.10 0.03
CA ILE A 134 24.10 9.93 -0.49
C ILE A 134 23.46 9.10 0.63
N SER A 135 24.16 8.96 1.77
CA SER A 135 23.64 8.24 2.94
C SER A 135 22.32 8.78 3.49
N SER A 136 21.97 10.04 3.17
CA SER A 136 20.75 10.71 3.61
C SER A 136 19.87 11.22 2.45
N SER A 137 20.22 10.93 1.19
CA SER A 137 19.54 11.53 0.04
C SER A 137 18.22 10.86 -0.35
N ILE A 138 17.99 9.61 0.05
CA ILE A 138 16.71 8.92 -0.19
C ILE A 138 15.78 9.19 0.99
N HIS A 139 14.64 9.83 0.72
CA HIS A 139 13.64 10.21 1.72
C HIS A 139 12.49 9.20 1.84
N ALA A 140 12.18 8.46 0.77
CA ALA A 140 11.12 7.44 0.79
C ALA A 140 11.40 6.28 -0.16
N TYR A 141 10.81 5.13 0.17
CA TYR A 141 10.89 3.87 -0.56
C TYR A 141 9.48 3.35 -0.81
N SER A 142 9.10 3.18 -2.07
CA SER A 142 7.82 2.58 -2.44
C SER A 142 8.01 1.49 -3.48
N LEU A 143 7.03 0.60 -3.57
CA LEU A 143 6.93 -0.34 -4.68
C LEU A 143 6.44 0.42 -5.90
N ASN A 144 6.99 0.09 -7.07
CA ASN A 144 6.46 0.53 -8.36
C ASN A 144 5.78 -0.66 -9.04
N PRO A 145 4.45 -0.79 -8.94
CA PRO A 145 3.74 -1.91 -9.55
C PRO A 145 3.64 -1.81 -11.07
N GLU A 146 3.85 -0.62 -11.66
CA GLU A 146 3.83 -0.41 -13.11
C GLU A 146 5.11 -0.94 -13.76
N THR A 147 6.27 -0.73 -13.13
CA THR A 147 7.56 -1.27 -13.62
C THR A 147 7.93 -2.62 -13.00
N GLY A 148 7.22 -3.06 -11.96
CA GLY A 148 7.57 -4.25 -11.20
C GLY A 148 8.83 -4.09 -10.36
N GLY A 149 9.10 -2.87 -9.89
CA GLY A 149 10.34 -2.46 -9.23
C GLY A 149 10.11 -1.61 -7.99
N LEU A 150 11.05 -0.70 -7.72
CA LEU A 150 10.97 0.27 -6.62
C LEU A 150 10.99 1.69 -7.17
N THR A 151 10.25 2.59 -6.51
CA THR A 151 10.43 4.04 -6.66
C THR A 151 11.12 4.58 -5.41
N LEU A 152 12.17 5.37 -5.61
CA LEU A 152 12.89 6.07 -4.55
C LEU A 152 12.61 7.56 -4.68
N SER A 153 12.12 8.19 -3.62
CA SER A 153 12.02 9.64 -3.55
C SER A 153 13.34 10.20 -3.03
N VAL A 154 14.03 11.02 -3.83
CA VAL A 154 15.42 11.41 -3.61
C VAL A 154 15.55 12.93 -3.58
N ASP A 155 16.47 13.48 -2.79
CA ASP A 155 16.93 14.87 -2.94
C ASP A 155 17.30 15.14 -4.40
N SER A 156 16.63 16.13 -5.01
CA SER A 156 16.81 16.51 -6.41
C SER A 156 18.27 16.79 -6.78
N ASN A 157 19.09 17.27 -5.84
CA ASN A 157 20.51 17.53 -6.07
C ASN A 157 21.37 16.26 -6.18
N GLN A 158 20.81 15.11 -5.77
CA GLN A 158 21.54 13.84 -5.66
C GLN A 158 21.02 12.76 -6.61
N ILE A 159 19.99 13.04 -7.43
CA ILE A 159 19.40 12.06 -8.35
C ILE A 159 20.46 11.45 -9.27
N ASP A 160 21.25 12.26 -9.97
CA ASP A 160 22.21 11.77 -10.97
C ASP A 160 23.35 10.96 -10.34
N ALA A 161 23.86 11.43 -9.20
CA ALA A 161 24.89 10.73 -8.44
C ALA A 161 24.38 9.38 -7.93
N LEU A 162 23.18 9.36 -7.33
CA LEU A 162 22.54 8.15 -6.84
C LEU A 162 22.21 7.18 -7.98
N GLN A 163 21.72 7.68 -9.12
CA GLN A 163 21.40 6.84 -10.29
C GLN A 163 22.66 6.14 -10.80
N THR A 164 23.78 6.86 -10.85
CA THR A 164 25.07 6.30 -11.29
C THR A 164 25.54 5.21 -10.35
N LEU A 165 25.47 5.45 -9.03
CA LEU A 165 25.86 4.48 -8.01
C LEU A 165 24.97 3.22 -8.04
N ILE A 166 23.64 3.38 -8.11
CA ILE A 166 22.71 2.24 -8.19
C ILE A 166 22.94 1.41 -9.45
N LYS A 167 23.18 2.06 -10.61
CA LYS A 167 23.50 1.36 -11.87
C LYS A 167 24.82 0.60 -11.79
N THR A 168 25.81 1.14 -11.09
CA THR A 168 27.16 0.57 -10.98
C THR A 168 27.19 -0.58 -9.98
N GLU A 169 26.66 -0.36 -8.78
CA GLU A 169 26.77 -1.29 -7.66
C GLU A 169 25.63 -2.32 -7.62
N LYS A 170 24.51 -2.04 -8.32
CA LYS A 170 23.32 -2.90 -8.38
C LYS A 170 22.94 -3.48 -7.01
N PRO A 171 22.66 -2.64 -6.00
CA PRO A 171 22.48 -3.11 -4.62
C PRO A 171 21.30 -4.09 -4.43
N ILE A 172 20.36 -4.09 -5.38
CA ILE A 172 19.19 -4.97 -5.41
C ILE A 172 19.14 -5.85 -6.67
N GLY A 173 20.28 -5.99 -7.37
CA GLY A 173 20.40 -6.82 -8.57
C GLY A 173 19.65 -6.23 -9.76
N GLU A 174 18.79 -7.03 -10.37
CA GLU A 174 18.06 -6.71 -11.62
C GLU A 174 16.68 -6.09 -11.37
N ILE A 175 16.34 -5.75 -10.11
CA ILE A 175 15.08 -5.09 -9.78
C ILE A 175 15.11 -3.65 -10.32
N PRO A 176 14.14 -3.23 -11.15
CA PRO A 176 14.07 -1.86 -11.66
C PRO A 176 13.99 -0.84 -10.53
N VAL A 177 14.67 0.28 -10.71
CA VAL A 177 14.66 1.40 -9.76
C VAL A 177 14.36 2.68 -10.51
N ASP A 178 13.24 3.30 -10.15
CA ASP A 178 12.85 4.63 -10.59
C ASP A 178 13.22 5.65 -9.51
N LEU A 179 13.81 6.77 -9.92
CA LEU A 179 14.17 7.86 -9.01
C LEU A 179 13.28 9.05 -9.29
N GLU A 180 12.64 9.57 -8.24
CA GLU A 180 11.79 10.75 -8.32
C GLU A 180 12.30 11.85 -7.38
N PRO A 181 12.25 13.12 -7.81
CA PRO A 181 12.61 14.23 -6.94
C PRO A 181 11.66 14.33 -5.76
N SER A 182 12.23 14.49 -4.57
CA SER A 182 11.52 14.68 -3.32
C SER A 182 11.54 16.15 -2.90
N GLY A 183 10.42 16.63 -2.35
CA GLY A 183 10.34 17.93 -1.70
C GLY A 183 11.08 18.02 -0.35
N GLY A 184 11.76 16.95 0.08
CA GLY A 184 12.44 16.85 1.36
C GLY A 184 11.67 16.03 2.40
N ILE A 185 12.26 15.87 3.59
CA ILE A 185 11.59 15.25 4.73
C ILE A 185 10.53 16.22 5.24
N GLY A 186 9.26 15.83 5.16
CA GLY A 186 8.15 16.61 5.71
C GLY A 186 8.41 16.92 7.19
N SER A 187 8.47 18.20 7.53
CA SER A 187 8.53 18.63 8.94
C SER A 187 7.12 18.62 9.54
N PRO A 188 6.96 18.30 10.84
CA PRO A 188 5.67 18.40 11.50
C PRO A 188 5.07 19.80 11.30
N ALA A 189 3.76 19.88 11.05
CA ALA A 189 3.08 21.16 11.02
C ALA A 189 3.19 21.81 12.41
N SER A 190 3.79 22.98 12.47
CA SER A 190 3.80 23.79 13.69
C SER A 190 2.36 24.24 13.98
N ASN A 191 1.71 23.63 14.96
CA ASN A 191 0.48 24.16 15.57
C ASN A 191 0.84 25.20 16.63
#